data_AF-A0A6B2TJH6-F1
#
_entry.id   AF-A0A6B2TJH6-F1
#
_cell.length_a   1.000
_cell.length_b   1.000
_cell.length_c   1.000
_cell.angle_alpha   90.00
_cell.angle_beta   90.00
_cell.angle_gamma   90.00
#
_symmetry.space_group_name_H-M   'P 1'
#
loop_
_entity.id
_entity.type
_entity.pdbx_description
1 polymer ?
#
loop_
_entity_poly.entity_id
_entity_poly.type
_entity_poly.pdbx_seq_one_letter_code
_entity_poly.pdbx_strand_id
1 'polypeptide(L)'
;RLGARHLLLLSRRGPAGEGAAALSDELTASGTRVTVVACDVADREQLARVLSQLPQEYPLTAVIHAAGILRDAVVESIDPDSLNAVLRPKSDAVWNLHTLTEGTELSAFVVFSSLAGVIGGAGQGSYAAANAFLDALMRQRRRTGLPGLSLAWGLWAEATGMTGHLGDADLERINRGGIAALSTEQGLALLDAALTRDADDALLLAAALNEPVLRTTDPALLPPLLAGLYPPRRRLAGSRKERRADTGGRLSLDSRDAVVDRLRYRFAATMGFDTEELDTGAALVGQGLDSVMAMQIRSLIEADFGQSLPIASLFNGASVDSIADQLIAGAEGAVEAPPEGAAATDPVEDAEIVHDVVRHPATRDVVRLLRAEQHGTPGVTHHIGLAVRLTAPTTPERLAEVVASLAARHAALRTAIVQDADGVQQLEVRRTLDGDLVRWSDVAEDTDVDERLCALMEPPFDLATAPLWRFELLARSSGEQVLVFGAHHAVSDLASLMLVAHGLGAGLAGAEPTAAVTNRDIDLLLKAQSGPTAQTGAPSQSDDWRADFA
;
A
#
# COMPACT_ATOMS: atom_id res chain seq x y z
N ARG A 1 9.69 -38.97 -12.84
CA ARG A 1 8.88 -39.41 -11.68
C ARG A 1 7.36 -39.34 -11.92
N LEU A 2 6.84 -38.54 -12.87
CA LEU A 2 5.42 -38.57 -13.28
C LEU A 2 5.14 -39.21 -14.66
N GLY A 3 6.16 -39.75 -15.34
CA GLY A 3 5.99 -40.58 -16.55
C GLY A 3 5.61 -39.83 -17.84
N ALA A 4 5.85 -38.52 -17.92
CA ALA A 4 5.65 -37.75 -19.16
C ALA A 4 6.48 -38.35 -20.30
N ARG A 5 5.82 -38.83 -21.36
CA ARG A 5 6.48 -39.48 -22.51
C ARG A 5 6.95 -38.48 -23.56
N HIS A 6 6.27 -37.32 -23.63
CA HIS A 6 6.59 -36.23 -24.54
C HIS A 6 6.47 -34.90 -23.80
N LEU A 7 7.47 -34.03 -23.94
CA LEU A 7 7.49 -32.66 -23.42
C LEU A 7 7.62 -31.68 -24.58
N LEU A 8 6.68 -30.74 -24.67
CA LEU A 8 6.78 -29.56 -25.51
C LEU A 8 7.22 -28.38 -24.66
N LEU A 9 8.45 -27.91 -24.87
CA LEU A 9 9.03 -26.78 -24.16
C LEU A 9 8.93 -25.52 -25.03
N LEU A 10 8.19 -24.53 -24.54
CA LEU A 10 7.96 -23.25 -25.22
C LEU A 10 8.71 -22.13 -24.52
N SER A 11 9.44 -21.34 -25.28
CA SER A 11 9.98 -20.06 -24.82
C SER A 11 10.19 -19.14 -26.01
N ARG A 12 10.31 -17.82 -25.77
CA ARG A 12 10.53 -16.84 -26.86
C ARG A 12 11.78 -17.15 -27.70
N ARG A 13 12.84 -17.68 -27.08
CA ARG A 13 14.09 -18.03 -27.77
C ARG A 13 14.11 -19.47 -28.29
N GLY A 14 13.22 -20.34 -27.78
CA GLY A 14 13.13 -21.74 -28.19
C GLY A 14 14.48 -22.46 -28.10
N PRO A 15 14.90 -23.20 -29.14
CA PRO A 15 16.19 -23.89 -29.17
C PRO A 15 17.42 -22.98 -29.03
N ALA A 16 17.29 -21.69 -29.31
CA ALA A 16 18.36 -20.70 -29.13
C ALA A 16 18.42 -20.14 -27.70
N GLY A 17 17.59 -20.63 -26.78
CA GLY A 17 17.67 -20.31 -25.36
C GLY A 17 18.97 -20.84 -24.75
N GLU A 18 19.53 -20.09 -23.83
CA GLU A 18 20.69 -20.53 -23.05
C GLU A 18 20.34 -21.80 -22.27
N GLY A 19 21.20 -22.81 -22.34
CA GLY A 19 20.99 -24.11 -21.70
C GLY A 19 19.92 -25.01 -22.36
N ALA A 20 19.19 -24.56 -23.39
CA ALA A 20 18.08 -25.31 -23.97
C ALA A 20 18.51 -26.65 -24.59
N ALA A 21 19.66 -26.69 -25.27
CA ALA A 21 20.21 -27.91 -25.85
C ALA A 21 20.60 -28.92 -24.74
N ALA A 22 21.34 -28.48 -23.73
CA ALA A 22 21.76 -29.34 -22.62
C ALA A 22 20.55 -29.91 -21.85
N LEU A 23 19.53 -29.08 -21.57
CA LEU A 23 18.29 -29.52 -20.93
C LEU A 23 17.53 -30.53 -21.80
N SER A 24 17.44 -30.29 -23.11
CA SER A 24 16.79 -31.21 -24.04
C SER A 24 17.51 -32.57 -24.06
N ASP A 25 18.84 -32.57 -24.07
CA ASP A 25 19.65 -33.79 -24.08
C ASP A 25 19.50 -34.58 -22.77
N GLU A 26 19.51 -33.90 -21.62
CA GLU A 26 19.33 -34.52 -20.30
C GLU A 26 17.95 -35.18 -20.16
N LEU A 27 16.89 -34.48 -20.56
CA LEU A 27 15.52 -35.00 -20.55
C LEU A 27 15.33 -36.16 -21.56
N THR A 28 15.99 -36.07 -22.71
CA THR A 28 15.98 -37.15 -23.71
C THR A 28 16.71 -38.40 -23.22
N ALA A 29 17.87 -38.23 -22.57
CA ALA A 29 18.61 -39.32 -21.93
C ALA A 29 17.81 -40.00 -20.82
N SER A 30 16.88 -39.27 -20.20
CA SER A 30 15.92 -39.80 -19.22
C SER A 30 14.74 -40.57 -19.84
N GLY A 31 14.74 -40.76 -21.17
CA GLY A 31 13.71 -41.53 -21.90
C GLY A 31 12.47 -40.73 -22.29
N THR A 32 12.52 -39.39 -22.21
CA THR A 32 11.42 -38.50 -22.59
C THR A 32 11.64 -37.94 -23.97
N ARG A 33 10.64 -37.97 -24.85
CA ARG A 33 10.73 -37.22 -26.11
C ARG A 33 10.63 -35.73 -25.80
N VAL A 34 11.58 -34.91 -26.25
CA VAL A 34 11.55 -33.46 -26.04
C VAL A 34 11.38 -32.74 -27.37
N THR A 35 10.55 -31.71 -27.40
CA THR A 35 10.41 -30.80 -28.53
C THR A 35 10.50 -29.38 -28.00
N VAL A 36 11.50 -28.63 -28.44
CA VAL A 36 11.70 -27.24 -28.04
C VAL A 36 11.27 -26.34 -29.20
N VAL A 37 10.35 -25.41 -28.95
CA VAL A 37 9.82 -24.51 -29.97
C VAL A 37 9.94 -23.06 -29.51
N ALA A 38 10.40 -22.20 -30.42
CA ALA A 38 10.36 -20.76 -30.22
C ALA A 38 8.92 -20.27 -30.36
N CYS A 39 8.33 -19.81 -29.26
CA CYS A 39 6.95 -19.34 -29.20
C CYS A 39 6.81 -18.32 -28.07
N ASP A 40 6.30 -17.12 -28.39
CA ASP A 40 5.74 -16.24 -27.36
C ASP A 40 4.31 -16.71 -27.04
N VAL A 41 4.08 -17.22 -25.84
CA VAL A 41 2.75 -17.73 -25.42
C VAL A 41 1.72 -16.59 -25.32
N ALA A 42 2.17 -15.34 -25.13
CA ALA A 42 1.31 -14.17 -25.19
C ALA A 42 0.90 -13.79 -26.62
N ASP A 43 1.56 -14.33 -27.64
CA ASP A 43 1.11 -14.24 -29.03
C ASP A 43 0.16 -15.41 -29.34
N ARG A 44 -1.13 -15.08 -29.41
CA ARG A 44 -2.21 -16.05 -29.63
C ARG A 44 -2.01 -16.84 -30.92
N GLU A 45 -1.57 -16.20 -32.00
CA GLU A 45 -1.42 -16.86 -33.29
C GLU A 45 -0.25 -17.82 -33.31
N GLN A 46 0.89 -17.41 -32.73
CA GLN A 46 2.04 -18.31 -32.58
C GLN A 46 1.67 -19.54 -31.78
N LEU A 47 1.01 -19.35 -30.63
CA LEU A 47 0.58 -20.46 -29.79
C LEU A 47 -0.41 -21.38 -30.52
N ALA A 48 -1.40 -20.83 -31.21
CA ALA A 48 -2.36 -21.62 -31.99
C ALA A 48 -1.67 -22.48 -33.07
N ARG A 49 -0.69 -21.91 -33.80
CA ARG A 49 0.10 -22.65 -34.80
C ARG A 49 0.84 -23.81 -34.15
N VAL A 50 1.51 -23.57 -33.02
CA VAL A 50 2.24 -24.63 -32.30
C VAL A 50 1.31 -25.74 -31.83
N LEU A 51 0.17 -25.39 -31.23
CA LEU A 51 -0.81 -26.37 -30.74
C LEU A 51 -1.42 -27.20 -31.89
N SER A 52 -1.65 -26.59 -33.06
CA SER A 52 -2.18 -27.30 -34.24
C SER A 52 -1.22 -28.31 -34.86
N GLN A 53 0.08 -28.22 -34.55
CA GLN A 53 1.14 -29.07 -35.09
C GLN A 53 1.50 -30.24 -34.16
N LEU A 54 0.78 -30.41 -33.05
CA LEU A 54 1.01 -31.51 -32.13
C LEU A 54 0.75 -32.87 -32.83
N PRO A 55 1.66 -33.85 -32.69
CA PRO A 55 1.45 -35.18 -33.26
C PRO A 55 0.21 -35.85 -32.65
N GLN A 56 -0.58 -36.54 -33.48
CA GLN A 56 -1.74 -37.30 -32.98
C GLN A 56 -1.37 -38.40 -31.97
N GLU A 57 -0.16 -38.93 -32.05
CA GLU A 57 0.37 -39.92 -31.09
C GLU A 57 0.62 -39.30 -29.68
N TYR A 58 0.85 -37.99 -29.63
CA TYR A 58 1.16 -37.25 -28.40
C TYR A 58 0.26 -36.00 -28.28
N PRO A 59 -1.05 -36.19 -28.03
CA PRO A 59 -1.96 -35.06 -27.83
C PRO A 59 -1.61 -34.29 -26.55
N LEU A 60 -2.00 -33.01 -26.49
CA LEU A 60 -1.82 -32.20 -25.28
C LEU A 60 -2.72 -32.73 -24.16
N THR A 61 -2.11 -33.17 -23.06
CA THR A 61 -2.83 -33.69 -21.89
C THR A 61 -2.64 -32.82 -20.65
N ALA A 62 -1.59 -32.01 -20.58
CA ALA A 62 -1.34 -31.14 -19.44
C ALA A 62 -0.64 -29.85 -19.86
N VAL A 63 -0.92 -28.78 -19.11
CA VAL A 63 -0.26 -27.48 -19.24
C VAL A 63 0.41 -27.13 -17.92
N ILE A 64 1.69 -26.76 -17.96
CA ILE A 64 2.41 -26.16 -16.83
C ILE A 64 2.97 -24.81 -17.32
N HIS A 65 2.45 -23.72 -16.78
CA HIS A 65 2.89 -22.38 -17.10
C HIS A 65 3.83 -21.86 -16.02
N ALA A 66 5.13 -21.80 -16.33
CA ALA A 66 6.19 -21.33 -15.43
C ALA A 66 6.86 -20.03 -15.90
N ALA A 67 6.30 -19.34 -16.90
CA ALA A 67 6.90 -18.12 -17.44
C ALA A 67 6.60 -16.91 -16.56
N GLY A 68 7.58 -16.02 -16.44
CA GLY A 68 7.46 -14.78 -15.68
C GLY A 68 8.70 -13.93 -15.80
N ILE A 69 8.55 -12.64 -15.56
CA ILE A 69 9.65 -11.69 -15.37
C ILE A 69 9.31 -10.75 -14.21
N LEU A 70 10.32 -10.06 -13.70
CA LEU A 70 10.18 -9.03 -12.66
C LEU A 70 10.61 -7.66 -13.20
N ARG A 71 9.88 -6.63 -12.77
CA ARG A 71 10.18 -5.20 -12.96
C ARG A 71 9.72 -4.49 -11.69
N ASP A 72 10.59 -4.52 -10.69
CA ASP A 72 10.26 -4.01 -9.38
C ASP A 72 10.30 -2.49 -9.38
N ALA A 73 9.20 -1.87 -8.94
CA ALA A 73 9.01 -0.44 -8.84
C ALA A 73 7.88 -0.16 -7.82
N VAL A 74 7.98 0.94 -7.08
CA VAL A 74 6.86 1.46 -6.29
C VAL A 74 5.70 1.83 -7.21
N VAL A 75 4.46 1.73 -6.72
CA VAL A 75 3.24 1.87 -7.56
C VAL A 75 3.23 3.18 -8.35
N GLU A 76 3.68 4.28 -7.75
CA GLU A 76 3.74 5.60 -8.38
C GLU A 76 4.76 5.69 -9.53
N SER A 77 5.75 4.80 -9.53
CA SER A 77 6.82 4.71 -10.53
C SER A 77 6.58 3.63 -11.59
N ILE A 78 5.46 2.90 -11.53
CA ILE A 78 5.13 1.89 -12.54
C ILE A 78 4.68 2.61 -13.81
N ASP A 79 5.50 2.55 -14.85
CA ASP A 79 5.13 3.00 -16.19
C ASP A 79 4.35 1.91 -16.97
N PRO A 80 3.59 2.30 -18.02
CA PRO A 80 2.81 1.36 -18.82
C PRO A 80 3.62 0.24 -19.48
N ASP A 81 4.85 0.51 -19.91
CA ASP A 81 5.69 -0.48 -20.59
C ASP A 81 6.20 -1.52 -19.59
N SER A 82 6.63 -1.09 -18.40
CA SER A 82 7.02 -1.96 -17.29
C SER A 82 5.86 -2.83 -16.82
N LEU A 83 4.66 -2.25 -16.70
CA LEU A 83 3.44 -2.99 -16.34
C LEU A 83 3.12 -4.06 -17.40
N ASN A 84 3.08 -3.67 -18.68
CA ASN A 84 2.80 -4.58 -19.79
C ASN A 84 3.85 -5.70 -19.88
N ALA A 85 5.12 -5.39 -19.68
CA ALA A 85 6.20 -6.38 -19.71
C ALA A 85 6.00 -7.49 -18.66
N VAL A 86 5.47 -7.16 -17.47
CA VAL A 86 5.21 -8.12 -16.38
C VAL A 86 3.90 -8.89 -16.57
N LEU A 87 2.84 -8.20 -16.99
CA LEU A 87 1.52 -8.81 -17.20
C LEU A 87 1.54 -9.77 -18.40
N ARG A 88 2.14 -9.37 -19.53
CA ARG A 88 2.12 -10.12 -20.79
C ARG A 88 2.52 -11.61 -20.66
N PRO A 89 3.69 -11.98 -20.10
CA PRO A 89 4.09 -13.38 -20.01
C PRO A 89 3.25 -14.20 -19.02
N LYS A 90 2.37 -13.57 -18.22
CA LYS A 90 1.49 -14.24 -17.26
C LYS A 90 0.02 -14.14 -17.68
N SER A 91 -0.57 -12.95 -17.60
CA SER A 91 -1.99 -12.73 -17.85
C SER A 91 -2.38 -13.06 -19.30
N ASP A 92 -1.75 -12.42 -20.28
CA ASP A 92 -2.08 -12.64 -21.70
C ASP A 92 -1.74 -14.08 -22.11
N ALA A 93 -0.57 -14.57 -21.71
CA ALA A 93 -0.12 -15.92 -22.00
C ALA A 93 -1.08 -16.99 -21.47
N VAL A 94 -1.49 -16.89 -20.21
CA VAL A 94 -2.40 -17.88 -19.61
C VAL A 94 -3.82 -17.73 -20.11
N TRP A 95 -4.27 -16.51 -20.44
CA TRP A 95 -5.55 -16.31 -21.12
C TRP A 95 -5.58 -16.98 -22.50
N ASN A 96 -4.51 -16.85 -23.28
CA ASN A 96 -4.38 -17.53 -24.57
C ASN A 96 -4.37 -19.05 -24.40
N LEU A 97 -3.60 -19.59 -23.44
CA LEU A 97 -3.62 -21.02 -23.13
C LEU A 97 -5.03 -21.48 -22.74
N HIS A 98 -5.69 -20.77 -21.82
CA HIS A 98 -7.04 -21.09 -21.35
C HIS A 98 -8.03 -21.21 -22.52
N THR A 99 -8.07 -20.19 -23.38
CA THR A 99 -9.04 -20.12 -24.49
C THR A 99 -8.71 -21.07 -25.63
N LEU A 100 -7.44 -21.29 -25.96
CA LEU A 100 -7.05 -22.21 -27.04
C LEU A 100 -7.11 -23.69 -26.63
N THR A 101 -7.16 -24.00 -25.34
CA THR A 101 -7.28 -25.37 -24.83
C THR A 101 -8.60 -25.64 -24.12
N GLU A 102 -9.62 -24.78 -24.27
CA GLU A 102 -10.91 -24.93 -23.59
C GLU A 102 -11.64 -26.23 -24.02
N GLY A 103 -11.56 -26.58 -25.30
CA GLY A 103 -12.13 -27.81 -25.86
C GLY A 103 -11.21 -29.04 -25.76
N THR A 104 -10.04 -28.93 -25.12
CA THR A 104 -9.08 -30.03 -24.98
C THR A 104 -9.28 -30.71 -23.63
N GLU A 105 -9.41 -32.04 -23.63
CA GLU A 105 -9.47 -32.83 -22.39
C GLU A 105 -8.09 -32.86 -21.71
N LEU A 106 -7.82 -31.86 -20.87
CA LEU A 106 -6.62 -31.80 -20.05
C LEU A 106 -6.83 -32.56 -18.74
N SER A 107 -5.80 -33.27 -18.28
CA SER A 107 -5.75 -33.83 -16.92
C SER A 107 -5.22 -32.81 -15.90
N ALA A 108 -4.43 -31.83 -16.34
CA ALA A 108 -3.87 -30.79 -15.48
C ALA A 108 -3.69 -29.46 -16.24
N PHE A 109 -3.98 -28.36 -15.55
CA PHE A 109 -3.63 -27.01 -15.98
C PHE A 109 -3.07 -26.28 -14.76
N VAL A 110 -1.74 -26.13 -14.73
CA VAL A 110 -1.00 -25.62 -13.58
C VAL A 110 -0.33 -24.31 -13.95
N VAL A 111 -0.46 -23.30 -13.10
CA VAL A 111 0.23 -22.01 -13.26
C VAL A 111 1.11 -21.75 -12.05
N PHE A 112 2.34 -21.28 -12.30
CA PHE A 112 3.24 -20.85 -11.25
C PHE A 112 2.96 -19.37 -10.97
N SER A 113 2.30 -19.16 -9.85
CA SER A 113 2.02 -17.86 -9.26
C SER A 113 3.06 -17.55 -8.17
N SER A 114 2.84 -16.51 -7.38
CA SER A 114 3.72 -16.11 -6.30
C SER A 114 2.94 -15.72 -5.06
N LEU A 115 3.55 -15.99 -3.90
CA LEU A 115 3.10 -15.49 -2.60
C LEU A 115 2.88 -13.96 -2.60
N ALA A 116 3.63 -13.22 -3.41
CA ALA A 116 3.47 -11.78 -3.59
C ALA A 116 2.07 -11.37 -4.10
N GLY A 117 1.37 -12.24 -4.85
CA GLY A 117 -0.02 -12.01 -5.27
C GLY A 117 -1.05 -12.11 -4.13
N VAL A 118 -0.66 -12.68 -2.99
CA VAL A 118 -1.54 -12.94 -1.84
C VAL A 118 -1.25 -12.00 -0.67
N ILE A 119 0.01 -11.82 -0.30
CA ILE A 119 0.42 -10.99 0.85
C ILE A 119 1.11 -9.69 0.45
N GLY A 120 1.25 -9.43 -0.86
CA GLY A 120 2.01 -8.32 -1.39
C GLY A 120 3.52 -8.58 -1.43
N GLY A 121 4.23 -7.69 -2.10
CA GLY A 121 5.69 -7.62 -2.12
C GLY A 121 6.12 -6.18 -2.34
N ALA A 122 7.09 -5.71 -1.55
CA ALA A 122 7.61 -4.35 -1.68
C ALA A 122 8.17 -4.14 -3.09
N GLY A 123 7.71 -3.08 -3.78
CA GLY A 123 8.09 -2.80 -5.17
C GLY A 123 7.50 -3.77 -6.21
N GLN A 124 6.65 -4.73 -5.83
CA GLN A 124 6.18 -5.78 -6.74
C GLN A 124 4.72 -5.61 -7.16
N GLY A 125 4.20 -4.38 -7.24
CA GLY A 125 2.79 -4.12 -7.52
C GLY A 125 2.30 -4.76 -8.84
N SER A 126 3.04 -4.56 -9.93
CA SER A 126 2.74 -5.15 -11.26
C SER A 126 2.79 -6.69 -11.24
N TYR A 127 3.77 -7.25 -10.53
CA TYR A 127 3.95 -8.70 -10.40
C TYR A 127 2.89 -9.34 -9.52
N ALA A 128 2.53 -8.71 -8.39
CA ALA A 128 1.44 -9.12 -7.53
C ALA A 128 0.12 -9.15 -8.30
N ALA A 129 -0.17 -8.11 -9.08
CA ALA A 129 -1.37 -8.05 -9.93
C ALA A 129 -1.40 -9.17 -10.98
N ALA A 130 -0.27 -9.44 -11.66
CA ALA A 130 -0.17 -10.52 -12.64
C ALA A 130 -0.44 -11.90 -12.00
N ASN A 131 0.11 -12.14 -10.81
CA ASN A 131 -0.08 -13.40 -10.08
C ASN A 131 -1.52 -13.55 -9.53
N ALA A 132 -2.11 -12.47 -9.02
CA ALA A 132 -3.51 -12.46 -8.59
C ALA A 132 -4.47 -12.78 -9.75
N PHE A 133 -4.17 -12.33 -10.97
CA PHE A 133 -4.91 -12.73 -12.17
C PHE A 133 -4.83 -14.25 -12.42
N LEU A 134 -3.63 -14.83 -12.34
CA LEU A 134 -3.44 -16.28 -12.50
C LEU A 134 -4.26 -17.06 -11.47
N ASP A 135 -4.23 -16.63 -10.21
CA ASP A 135 -4.95 -17.25 -9.11
C ASP A 135 -6.47 -17.20 -9.34
N ALA A 136 -6.98 -16.04 -9.76
CA ALA A 136 -8.39 -15.85 -10.09
C ALA A 136 -8.84 -16.71 -11.28
N LEU A 137 -8.00 -16.82 -12.32
CA LEU A 137 -8.31 -17.62 -13.50
C LEU A 137 -8.36 -19.12 -13.18
N MET A 138 -7.48 -19.64 -12.33
CA MET A 138 -7.54 -21.06 -11.91
C MET A 138 -8.80 -21.36 -11.11
N ARG A 139 -9.22 -20.43 -10.23
CA ARG A 139 -10.52 -20.51 -9.53
C ARG A 139 -11.68 -20.53 -10.52
N GLN A 140 -11.64 -19.68 -11.56
CA GLN A 140 -12.68 -19.65 -12.58
C GLN A 140 -12.73 -20.96 -13.39
N ARG A 141 -11.58 -21.50 -13.81
CA ARG A 141 -11.51 -22.79 -14.53
C ARG A 141 -12.16 -23.91 -13.72
N ARG A 142 -11.85 -24.01 -12.43
CA ARG A 142 -12.47 -25.01 -11.54
C ARG A 142 -13.98 -24.84 -11.44
N ARG A 143 -14.47 -23.61 -11.29
CA ARG A 143 -15.91 -23.31 -11.25
C ARG A 143 -16.66 -23.72 -12.52
N THR A 144 -15.97 -23.76 -13.66
CA THR A 144 -16.54 -24.21 -14.95
C THR A 144 -16.24 -25.68 -15.26
N GLY A 145 -15.78 -26.46 -14.28
CA GLY A 145 -15.49 -27.89 -14.44
C GLY A 145 -14.20 -28.20 -15.22
N LEU A 146 -13.36 -27.20 -15.47
CA LEU A 146 -12.06 -27.38 -16.13
C LEU A 146 -10.95 -27.55 -15.07
N PRO A 147 -9.92 -28.38 -15.35
CA PRO A 147 -8.74 -28.44 -14.49
C PRO A 147 -8.10 -27.05 -14.37
N GLY A 148 -7.70 -26.68 -13.15
CA GLY A 148 -6.99 -25.45 -12.84
C GLY A 148 -6.34 -25.54 -11.47
N LEU A 149 -5.05 -25.22 -11.39
CA LEU A 149 -4.29 -25.17 -10.14
C LEU A 149 -3.28 -24.03 -10.20
N SER A 150 -3.38 -23.09 -9.28
CA SER A 150 -2.36 -22.08 -9.07
C SER A 150 -1.48 -22.45 -7.89
N LEU A 151 -0.16 -22.43 -8.10
CA LEU A 151 0.84 -22.60 -7.04
C LEU A 151 1.49 -21.25 -6.76
N ALA A 152 1.08 -20.61 -5.67
CA ALA A 152 1.66 -19.37 -5.18
C ALA A 152 2.98 -19.67 -4.46
N TRP A 153 4.08 -19.63 -5.20
CA TRP A 153 5.40 -19.96 -4.68
C TRP A 153 5.96 -18.89 -3.74
N GLY A 154 6.57 -19.34 -2.65
CA GLY A 154 7.48 -18.55 -1.84
C GLY A 154 8.84 -18.37 -2.52
N LEU A 155 9.83 -17.90 -1.76
CA LEU A 155 11.19 -17.67 -2.25
C LEU A 155 11.90 -19.00 -2.55
N TRP A 156 12.56 -19.10 -3.71
CA TRP A 156 13.43 -20.22 -4.06
C TRP A 156 14.89 -19.86 -3.74
N ALA A 157 15.64 -20.82 -3.18
CA ALA A 157 16.99 -20.64 -2.68
C ALA A 157 18.04 -20.55 -3.79
N GLU A 158 17.84 -21.26 -4.91
CA GLU A 158 18.73 -21.12 -6.05
C GLU A 158 18.47 -19.76 -6.74
N ALA A 159 19.46 -18.86 -6.64
CA ALA A 159 19.48 -17.54 -7.28
C ALA A 159 19.65 -17.65 -8.81
N THR A 160 18.69 -18.28 -9.50
CA THR A 160 18.69 -18.44 -10.96
C THR A 160 17.46 -17.79 -11.57
N GLY A 161 17.64 -17.12 -12.71
CA GLY A 161 16.54 -16.43 -13.39
C GLY A 161 16.02 -15.22 -12.59
N MET A 162 14.76 -15.26 -12.15
CA MET A 162 14.07 -14.11 -11.54
C MET A 162 14.68 -13.68 -10.19
N THR A 163 15.21 -14.60 -9.38
CA THR A 163 15.80 -14.30 -8.06
C THR A 163 17.30 -13.99 -8.11
N GLY A 164 17.92 -14.01 -9.30
CA GLY A 164 19.37 -13.84 -9.47
C GLY A 164 19.91 -12.44 -9.14
N HIS A 165 19.04 -11.46 -8.94
CA HIS A 165 19.42 -10.09 -8.55
C HIS A 165 19.40 -9.85 -7.03
N LEU A 166 18.86 -10.80 -6.24
CA LEU A 166 18.74 -10.66 -4.79
C LEU A 166 20.11 -10.87 -4.13
N GLY A 167 20.55 -9.90 -3.33
CA GLY A 167 21.75 -10.02 -2.50
C GLY A 167 21.47 -10.70 -1.16
N ASP A 168 22.53 -10.96 -0.39
CA ASP A 168 22.42 -11.56 0.96
C ASP A 168 21.50 -10.74 1.89
N ALA A 169 21.54 -9.41 1.75
CA ALA A 169 20.70 -8.49 2.53
C ALA A 169 19.20 -8.62 2.21
N ASP A 170 18.84 -8.86 0.94
CA ASP A 170 17.45 -9.10 0.53
C ASP A 170 16.92 -10.42 1.07
N LEU A 171 17.75 -11.47 1.00
CA LEU A 171 17.41 -12.77 1.55
C LEU A 171 17.19 -12.70 3.06
N GLU A 172 18.04 -11.96 3.78
CA GLU A 172 17.89 -11.75 5.21
C GLU A 172 16.63 -10.91 5.55
N ARG A 173 16.30 -9.90 4.74
CA ARG A 173 15.06 -9.12 4.88
C ARG A 173 13.82 -9.99 4.70
N ILE A 174 13.75 -10.79 3.64
CA ILE A 174 12.63 -11.71 3.37
C ILE A 174 12.48 -12.74 4.51
N ASN A 175 13.61 -13.26 4.99
CA ASN A 175 13.65 -14.20 6.10
C ASN A 175 13.10 -13.60 7.41
N ARG A 176 13.46 -12.34 7.72
CA ARG A 176 12.89 -11.60 8.86
C ARG A 176 11.40 -11.29 8.71
N GLY A 177 10.89 -11.22 7.49
CA GLY A 177 9.45 -11.19 7.19
C GLY A 177 8.74 -12.53 7.39
N GLY A 178 9.47 -13.57 7.82
CA GLY A 178 8.94 -14.89 8.12
C GLY A 178 8.86 -15.84 6.93
N ILE A 179 9.42 -15.48 5.78
CA ILE A 179 9.47 -16.33 4.59
C ILE A 179 10.88 -16.89 4.42
N ALA A 180 11.02 -18.22 4.51
CA ALA A 180 12.28 -18.91 4.28
C ALA A 180 12.43 -19.29 2.80
N ALA A 181 13.67 -19.43 2.34
CA ALA A 181 13.96 -19.91 1.01
C ALA A 181 13.77 -21.44 0.90
N LEU A 182 13.10 -21.87 -0.16
CA LEU A 182 12.91 -23.28 -0.53
C LEU A 182 14.07 -23.76 -1.41
N SER A 183 14.68 -24.90 -1.09
CA SER A 183 15.56 -25.55 -2.06
C SER A 183 14.77 -26.07 -3.27
N THR A 184 15.42 -26.29 -4.42
CA THR A 184 14.77 -26.92 -5.58
C THR A 184 14.18 -28.29 -5.21
N GLU A 185 14.84 -29.08 -4.36
CA GLU A 185 14.31 -30.36 -3.89
C GLU A 185 13.01 -30.19 -3.11
N GLN A 186 12.94 -29.21 -2.21
CA GLN A 186 11.71 -28.90 -1.46
C GLN A 186 10.61 -28.36 -2.38
N GLY A 187 10.95 -27.46 -3.31
CA GLY A 187 10.02 -26.93 -4.30
C GLY A 187 9.41 -28.03 -5.16
N LEU A 188 10.23 -28.93 -5.70
CA LEU A 188 9.75 -30.07 -6.49
C LEU A 188 8.94 -31.07 -5.67
N ALA A 189 9.29 -31.30 -4.39
CA ALA A 189 8.49 -32.13 -3.50
C ALA A 189 7.10 -31.51 -3.22
N LEU A 190 7.01 -30.19 -3.09
CA LEU A 190 5.74 -29.48 -2.95
C LEU A 190 4.91 -29.53 -4.25
N LEU A 191 5.56 -29.45 -5.41
CA LEU A 191 4.89 -29.65 -6.71
C LEU A 191 4.30 -31.06 -6.82
N ASP A 192 5.08 -32.09 -6.51
CA ASP A 192 4.61 -33.48 -6.50
C ASP A 192 3.44 -33.68 -5.53
N ALA A 193 3.53 -33.09 -4.33
CA ALA A 193 2.45 -33.13 -3.34
C ALA A 193 1.19 -32.42 -3.84
N ALA A 194 1.32 -31.26 -4.48
CA ALA A 194 0.20 -30.51 -5.01
C ALA A 194 -0.51 -31.25 -6.16
N LEU A 195 0.24 -31.92 -7.02
CA LEU A 195 -0.29 -32.69 -8.16
C LEU A 195 -0.96 -34.01 -7.76
N THR A 196 -0.58 -34.58 -6.62
CA THR A 196 -1.12 -35.87 -6.13
C THR A 196 -2.18 -35.72 -5.04
N ARG A 197 -2.47 -34.49 -4.61
CA ARG A 197 -3.44 -34.18 -3.57
C ARG A 197 -4.87 -34.43 -4.08
N ASP A 198 -5.65 -35.16 -3.29
CA ASP A 198 -7.09 -35.36 -3.50
C ASP A 198 -7.88 -34.22 -2.84
N ALA A 199 -7.82 -33.04 -3.45
CA ALA A 199 -8.56 -31.86 -3.01
C ALA A 199 -8.92 -30.96 -4.20
N ASP A 200 -10.02 -30.22 -4.08
CA ASP A 200 -10.53 -29.34 -5.14
C ASP A 200 -10.04 -27.89 -5.00
N ASP A 201 -8.94 -27.67 -4.28
CA ASP A 201 -8.36 -26.35 -4.08
C ASP A 201 -7.77 -25.82 -5.41
N ALA A 202 -8.24 -24.67 -5.88
CA ALA A 202 -7.76 -24.02 -7.10
C ALA A 202 -6.46 -23.22 -6.89
N LEU A 203 -6.10 -22.90 -5.64
CA LEU A 203 -4.95 -22.11 -5.25
C LEU A 203 -4.29 -22.75 -4.02
N LEU A 204 -2.98 -23.00 -4.10
CA LEU A 204 -2.16 -23.47 -2.99
C LEU A 204 -0.97 -22.54 -2.78
N LEU A 205 -0.69 -22.26 -1.51
CA LEU A 205 0.50 -21.54 -1.08
C LEU A 205 1.64 -22.53 -0.88
N ALA A 206 2.68 -22.44 -1.71
CA ALA A 206 3.85 -23.31 -1.67
C ALA A 206 5.07 -22.50 -1.17
N ALA A 207 5.14 -22.29 0.14
CA ALA A 207 6.17 -21.47 0.77
C ALA A 207 6.75 -22.16 2.02
N ALA A 208 8.05 -21.99 2.25
CA ALA A 208 8.65 -22.29 3.54
C ALA A 208 8.46 -21.07 4.46
N LEU A 209 7.91 -21.31 5.65
CA LEU A 209 7.74 -20.28 6.67
C LEU A 209 8.84 -20.42 7.72
N ASN A 210 9.47 -19.31 8.10
CA ASN A 210 10.35 -19.27 9.25
C ASN A 210 9.51 -19.10 10.52
N GLU A 211 8.98 -20.23 11.03
CA GLU A 211 8.13 -20.24 12.22
C GLU A 211 8.76 -19.58 13.45
N PRO A 212 10.05 -19.82 13.80
CA PRO A 212 10.68 -19.09 14.90
C PRO A 212 10.59 -17.57 14.76
N VAL A 213 10.83 -17.05 13.56
CA VAL A 213 10.71 -15.61 13.28
C VAL A 213 9.26 -15.16 13.39
N LEU A 214 8.32 -15.85 12.74
CA LEU A 214 6.89 -15.50 12.78
C LEU A 214 6.31 -15.49 14.21
N ARG A 215 6.77 -16.39 15.07
CA ARG A 215 6.30 -16.48 16.47
C ARG A 215 6.90 -15.42 17.40
N THR A 216 8.02 -14.83 17.02
CA THR A 216 8.75 -13.84 17.84
C THR A 216 8.60 -12.42 17.30
N THR A 217 8.20 -12.27 16.04
CA THR A 217 7.89 -10.98 15.41
C THR A 217 6.56 -10.45 15.93
N ASP A 218 6.48 -9.14 16.18
CA ASP A 218 5.23 -8.49 16.53
C ASP A 218 4.20 -8.71 15.41
N PRO A 219 2.99 -9.22 15.71
CA PRO A 219 1.93 -9.39 14.72
C PRO A 219 1.61 -8.13 13.91
N ALA A 220 1.80 -6.93 14.46
CA ALA A 220 1.60 -5.67 13.75
C ALA A 220 2.62 -5.42 12.62
N LEU A 221 3.75 -6.12 12.65
CA LEU A 221 4.82 -6.06 11.64
C LEU A 221 4.72 -7.18 10.60
N LEU A 222 3.78 -8.11 10.77
CA LEU A 222 3.56 -9.20 9.83
C LEU A 222 2.42 -8.85 8.86
N PRO A 223 2.46 -9.37 7.61
CA PRO A 223 1.29 -9.34 6.74
C PRO A 223 0.06 -9.90 7.48
N PRO A 224 -1.14 -9.29 7.36
CA PRO A 224 -2.32 -9.67 8.15
C PRO A 224 -2.66 -11.16 8.09
N LEU A 225 -2.46 -11.79 6.93
CA LEU A 225 -2.66 -13.24 6.75
C LEU A 225 -1.73 -14.08 7.63
N LEU A 226 -0.46 -13.68 7.75
CA LEU A 226 0.53 -14.37 8.59
C LEU A 226 0.31 -14.09 10.08
N ALA A 227 -0.09 -12.85 10.43
CA ALA A 227 -0.47 -12.49 11.79
C ALA A 227 -1.64 -13.35 12.32
N GLY A 228 -2.63 -13.65 11.47
CA GLY A 228 -3.75 -14.53 11.81
C GLY A 228 -3.37 -16.01 12.01
N LEU A 229 -2.33 -16.49 11.33
CA LEU A 229 -1.83 -17.88 11.47
C LEU A 229 -0.97 -18.09 12.73
N TYR A 230 -0.30 -17.04 13.20
CA TYR A 230 0.55 -17.06 14.39
C TYR A 230 0.08 -16.02 15.42
N PRO A 231 -1.13 -16.19 16.01
CA PRO A 231 -1.65 -15.22 16.96
C PRO A 231 -0.72 -15.10 18.19
N PRO A 232 -0.60 -13.90 18.78
CA PRO A 232 0.28 -13.69 19.92
C PRO A 232 -0.17 -14.61 21.06
N ARG A 233 0.79 -15.35 21.65
CA ARG A 233 0.51 -16.14 22.84
C ARG A 233 0.06 -15.18 23.95
N ARG A 234 -1.23 -15.23 24.30
CA ARG A 234 -1.79 -14.52 25.46
C ARG A 234 -0.96 -14.91 26.68
N ARG A 235 -0.09 -14.00 27.15
CA ARG A 235 0.55 -14.17 28.47
C ARG A 235 -0.58 -14.10 29.49
N LEU A 236 -0.92 -15.25 30.07
CA LEU A 236 -1.78 -15.31 31.26
C LEU A 236 -1.17 -14.39 32.31
N ALA A 237 -1.91 -13.34 32.68
CA ALA A 237 -1.58 -12.45 33.78
C ALA A 237 -1.63 -13.26 35.08
N GLY A 238 -0.51 -13.86 35.47
CA GLY A 238 -0.45 -14.76 36.60
C GLY A 238 0.98 -15.08 37.01
N SER A 239 1.56 -14.17 37.80
CA SER A 239 2.67 -14.33 38.76
C SER A 239 3.73 -13.23 38.62
N ARG A 240 3.45 -12.12 39.31
CA ARG A 240 4.45 -11.10 39.67
C ARG A 240 5.34 -11.67 40.77
N LYS A 241 6.36 -12.46 40.41
CA LYS A 241 7.62 -12.63 41.15
C LYS A 241 8.58 -13.57 40.40
N GLU A 242 9.77 -13.03 40.15
CA GLU A 242 11.01 -13.74 39.83
C GLU A 242 11.09 -14.53 38.50
N ARG A 243 11.47 -13.79 37.45
CA ARG A 243 12.70 -14.03 36.67
C ARG A 243 12.87 -12.92 35.63
N ARG A 244 13.70 -11.92 35.96
CA ARG A 244 14.43 -11.15 34.95
C ARG A 244 15.43 -12.11 34.34
N ALA A 245 15.04 -12.75 33.24
CA ALA A 245 15.96 -13.39 32.32
C ALA A 245 15.79 -12.66 30.98
N ASP A 246 16.79 -11.82 30.74
CA ASP A 246 17.19 -11.17 29.51
C ASP A 246 16.77 -11.94 28.24
N THR A 247 15.83 -11.38 27.49
CA THR A 247 15.53 -11.74 26.11
C THR A 247 15.05 -10.47 25.38
N GLY A 248 15.98 -9.84 24.66
CA GLY A 248 15.75 -8.67 23.80
C GLY A 248 16.36 -7.40 24.38
N GLY A 249 17.70 -7.30 24.38
CA GLY A 249 18.42 -6.14 24.89
C GLY A 249 17.98 -4.86 24.18
N ARG A 250 17.30 -3.97 24.91
CA ARG A 250 17.09 -2.58 24.49
C ARG A 250 18.45 -1.98 24.18
N LEU A 251 18.59 -1.34 23.03
CA LEU A 251 19.82 -0.67 22.67
C LEU A 251 20.03 0.51 23.61
N SER A 252 21.29 0.68 24.04
CA SER A 252 21.64 1.85 24.83
C SER A 252 21.51 3.12 23.99
N LEU A 253 21.03 4.19 24.62
CA LEU A 253 20.94 5.53 24.06
C LEU A 253 22.24 6.34 24.30
N ASP A 254 23.28 5.72 24.85
CA ASP A 254 24.54 6.40 25.21
C ASP A 254 25.40 6.83 24.00
N SER A 255 25.12 6.29 22.81
CA SER A 255 25.87 6.60 21.58
C SER A 255 24.92 7.10 20.49
N ARG A 256 25.01 8.39 20.17
CA ARG A 256 24.21 9.02 19.12
C ARG A 256 24.37 8.34 17.77
N ASP A 257 25.61 8.05 17.38
CA ASP A 257 25.91 7.40 16.10
C ASP A 257 25.26 6.01 16.00
N ALA A 258 25.27 5.23 17.09
CA ALA A 258 24.62 3.93 17.13
C ALA A 258 23.09 4.01 17.06
N VAL A 259 22.49 5.06 17.64
CA VAL A 259 21.05 5.32 17.55
C VAL A 259 20.67 5.74 16.13
N VAL A 260 21.43 6.67 15.53
CA VAL A 260 21.22 7.13 14.14
C VAL A 260 21.38 5.96 13.16
N ASP A 261 22.43 5.15 13.27
CA ASP A 261 22.66 4.00 12.40
C ASP A 261 21.51 2.98 12.50
N ARG A 262 21.04 2.73 13.73
CA ARG A 262 19.90 1.82 13.95
C ARG A 262 18.61 2.39 13.37
N LEU A 263 18.33 3.66 13.58
CA LEU A 263 17.14 4.30 13.01
C LEU A 263 17.22 4.30 11.48
N ARG A 264 18.36 4.72 10.91
CA ARG A 264 18.63 4.70 9.46
C ARG A 264 18.35 3.32 8.87
N TYR A 265 18.82 2.27 9.55
CA TYR A 265 18.52 0.89 9.18
C TYR A 265 17.01 0.55 9.22
N ARG A 266 16.27 0.98 10.25
CA ARG A 266 14.82 0.73 10.34
C ARG A 266 14.05 1.49 9.27
N PHE A 267 14.37 2.77 9.07
CA PHE A 267 13.75 3.63 8.08
C PHE A 267 13.99 3.12 6.66
N ALA A 268 15.23 2.83 6.30
CA ALA A 268 15.59 2.28 5.00
C ALA A 268 14.89 0.93 4.75
N ALA A 269 14.90 0.04 5.75
CA ALA A 269 14.25 -1.28 5.64
C ALA A 269 12.72 -1.21 5.47
N THR A 270 12.05 -0.24 6.11
CA THR A 270 10.60 -0.07 5.99
C THR A 270 10.21 0.64 4.70
N MET A 271 10.99 1.62 4.24
CA MET A 271 10.72 2.38 3.02
C MET A 271 11.23 1.69 1.74
N GLY A 272 12.06 0.66 1.87
CA GLY A 272 12.59 -0.10 0.74
C GLY A 272 13.80 0.53 0.06
N PHE A 273 14.56 1.36 0.79
CA PHE A 273 15.83 1.94 0.34
C PHE A 273 17.02 1.17 0.89
N ASP A 274 18.17 1.31 0.25
CA ASP A 274 19.45 1.01 0.90
C ASP A 274 19.74 2.06 1.98
N THR A 275 20.44 1.66 3.04
CA THR A 275 20.77 2.58 4.13
C THR A 275 21.56 3.79 3.64
N GLU A 276 22.41 3.61 2.63
CA GLU A 276 23.23 4.69 2.05
C GLU A 276 22.42 5.70 1.23
N GLU A 277 21.27 5.28 0.69
CA GLU A 277 20.38 6.13 -0.11
C GLU A 277 19.50 7.04 0.76
N LEU A 278 19.29 6.67 2.02
CA LEU A 278 18.52 7.46 2.97
C LEU A 278 19.36 8.64 3.48
N ASP A 279 18.89 9.87 3.22
CA ASP A 279 19.45 11.09 3.80
C ASP A 279 18.92 11.25 5.23
N THR A 280 19.81 11.14 6.21
CA THR A 280 19.45 11.19 7.65
C THR A 280 19.02 12.58 8.11
N GLY A 281 19.37 13.63 7.37
CA GLY A 281 19.05 15.03 7.66
C GLY A 281 17.79 15.53 6.95
N ALA A 282 17.36 14.88 5.88
CA ALA A 282 16.16 15.27 5.14
C ALA A 282 14.86 14.75 5.78
N ALA A 283 13.75 15.43 5.49
CA ALA A 283 12.43 15.06 5.99
C ALA A 283 12.00 13.70 5.43
N LEU A 284 11.61 12.78 6.30
CA LEU A 284 11.26 11.39 5.95
C LEU A 284 10.04 11.30 5.02
N VAL A 285 9.07 12.21 5.17
CA VAL A 285 7.89 12.29 4.29
C VAL A 285 8.28 12.61 2.84
N GLY A 286 9.25 13.52 2.66
CA GLY A 286 9.78 13.85 1.34
C GLY A 286 10.61 12.73 0.71
N GLN A 287 10.96 11.70 1.51
CA GLN A 287 11.70 10.52 1.08
C GLN A 287 10.80 9.29 0.89
N GLY A 288 9.47 9.41 1.02
CA GLY A 288 8.54 8.30 0.74
C GLY A 288 8.00 7.58 1.98
N LEU A 289 8.10 8.16 3.17
CA LEU A 289 7.44 7.65 4.36
C LEU A 289 5.91 7.82 4.28
N ASP A 290 5.17 6.71 4.28
CA ASP A 290 3.70 6.69 4.37
C ASP A 290 3.15 6.36 5.77
N SER A 291 1.83 6.45 5.94
CA SER A 291 1.14 6.23 7.22
C SER A 291 1.22 4.80 7.76
N VAL A 292 1.30 3.79 6.89
CA VAL A 292 1.47 2.38 7.31
C VAL A 292 2.91 2.15 7.76
N MET A 293 3.86 2.69 7.00
CA MET A 293 5.29 2.67 7.33
C MET A 293 5.59 3.38 8.65
N ALA A 294 4.96 4.54 8.91
CA ALA A 294 5.16 5.28 10.15
C ALA A 294 4.65 4.52 11.39
N MET A 295 3.53 3.80 11.28
CA MET A 295 3.06 2.92 12.35
C MET A 295 4.04 1.76 12.61
N GLN A 296 4.54 1.13 11.54
CA GLN A 296 5.54 0.06 11.64
C GLN A 296 6.83 0.58 12.30
N ILE A 297 7.31 1.74 11.89
CA ILE A 297 8.52 2.37 12.42
C ILE A 297 8.37 2.76 13.88
N ARG A 298 7.23 3.32 14.27
CA ARG A 298 6.92 3.59 15.68
C ARG A 298 7.06 2.32 16.54
N SER A 299 6.45 1.22 16.10
CA SER A 299 6.53 -0.06 16.81
C SER A 299 7.97 -0.59 16.87
N LEU A 300 8.75 -0.41 15.80
CA LEU A 300 10.16 -0.80 15.75
C LEU A 300 11.04 0.03 16.70
N ILE A 301 10.81 1.33 16.78
CA ILE A 301 11.53 2.23 17.71
C ILE A 301 11.20 1.88 19.16
N GLU A 302 9.93 1.60 19.46
CA GLU A 302 9.50 1.16 20.79
C GLU A 302 10.13 -0.18 21.19
N ALA A 303 10.29 -1.10 20.23
CA ALA A 303 10.97 -2.37 20.46
C ALA A 303 12.49 -2.20 20.69
N ASP A 304 13.17 -1.38 19.88
CA ASP A 304 14.63 -1.21 19.93
C ASP A 304 15.09 -0.40 21.15
N PHE A 305 14.37 0.67 21.50
CA PHE A 305 14.79 1.66 22.49
C PHE A 305 13.89 1.71 23.73
N GLY A 306 12.72 1.06 23.69
CA GLY A 306 11.77 1.07 24.81
C GLY A 306 11.06 2.42 25.02
N GLN A 307 11.16 3.34 24.05
CA GLN A 307 10.47 4.64 24.05
C GLN A 307 9.45 4.68 22.91
N SER A 308 8.24 5.16 23.20
CA SER A 308 7.19 5.30 22.19
C SER A 308 7.18 6.73 21.66
N LEU A 309 7.32 6.89 20.34
CA LEU A 309 7.17 8.18 19.68
C LEU A 309 5.71 8.39 19.24
N PRO A 310 5.14 9.59 19.39
CA PRO A 310 3.89 9.93 18.75
C PRO A 310 4.03 9.83 17.22
N ILE A 311 3.06 9.20 16.54
CA ILE A 311 3.07 9.06 15.06
C ILE A 311 3.16 10.44 14.40
N ALA A 312 2.49 11.45 14.98
CA ALA A 312 2.54 12.83 14.52
C ALA A 312 3.98 13.38 14.42
N SER A 313 4.88 12.95 15.31
CA SER A 313 6.28 13.37 15.29
C SER A 313 7.03 12.86 14.06
N LEU A 314 6.62 11.73 13.48
CA LEU A 314 7.24 11.18 12.27
C LEU A 314 6.82 11.94 10.99
N PHE A 315 5.69 12.63 11.03
CA PHE A 315 5.14 13.39 9.90
C PHE A 315 5.43 14.89 9.93
N ASN A 316 5.88 15.41 11.07
CA ASN A 316 6.17 16.85 11.24
C ASN A 316 7.57 17.24 10.73
N GLY A 317 7.92 16.85 9.51
CA GLY A 317 9.22 17.14 8.91
C GLY A 317 10.41 16.46 9.61
N ALA A 318 10.16 15.41 10.39
CA ALA A 318 11.22 14.71 11.11
C ALA A 318 12.22 14.06 10.16
N SER A 319 13.48 14.16 10.54
CA SER A 319 14.60 13.44 9.95
C SER A 319 15.08 12.33 10.91
N VAL A 320 15.87 11.39 10.40
CA VAL A 320 16.47 10.32 11.23
C VAL A 320 17.29 10.93 12.37
N ASP A 321 18.05 11.99 12.08
CA ASP A 321 18.84 12.74 13.06
C ASP A 321 17.95 13.35 14.16
N SER A 322 16.86 14.02 13.79
CA SER A 322 15.95 14.64 14.76
C SER A 322 15.27 13.62 15.69
N ILE A 323 15.02 12.42 15.19
CA ILE A 323 14.42 11.33 15.96
C ILE A 323 15.44 10.72 16.92
N ALA A 324 16.69 10.57 16.48
CA ALA A 324 17.77 10.11 17.35
C ALA A 324 17.95 11.06 18.53
N ASP A 325 17.97 12.36 18.27
CA ASP A 325 18.10 13.39 19.29
C ASP A 325 16.92 13.37 20.29
N GLN A 326 15.69 13.18 19.81
CA GLN A 326 14.51 13.01 20.67
C GLN A 326 14.58 11.77 21.56
N LEU A 327 15.08 10.65 21.05
CA LEU A 327 15.22 9.42 21.84
C LEU A 327 16.30 9.56 22.92
N ILE A 328 17.42 10.21 22.60
CA ILE A 328 18.55 10.41 23.53
C ILE A 328 18.20 11.42 24.62
N ALA A 329 17.46 12.48 24.29
CA ALA A 329 17.02 13.47 25.27
C ALA A 329 16.08 12.88 26.35
N GLY A 330 15.48 11.71 26.08
CA GLY A 330 14.47 11.09 26.91
C GLY A 330 13.17 11.86 26.78
N ALA A 331 12.09 11.18 26.36
CA ALA A 331 10.80 11.81 26.12
C ALA A 331 10.15 12.39 27.39
N GLU A 332 10.64 13.52 27.88
CA GLU A 332 9.90 14.52 28.64
C GLU A 332 9.74 15.75 27.73
N GLY A 333 8.49 15.97 27.31
CA GLY A 333 8.00 16.98 26.38
C GLY A 333 8.92 18.13 25.97
N ALA A 334 9.28 18.15 24.69
CA ALA A 334 9.48 19.39 23.94
C ALA A 334 9.17 19.13 22.46
N VAL A 335 8.01 19.61 22.01
CA VAL A 335 7.87 20.02 20.61
C VAL A 335 8.66 21.32 20.53
N GLU A 336 9.95 21.21 20.24
CA GLU A 336 10.76 22.37 19.90
C GLU A 336 10.55 22.67 18.41
N ALA A 337 10.25 23.94 18.13
CA ALA A 337 9.96 24.44 16.80
C ALA A 337 11.13 24.17 15.84
N PRO A 338 10.88 23.93 14.54
CA PRO A 338 11.94 23.87 13.56
C PRO A 338 12.65 25.24 13.48
N PRO A 339 13.97 25.28 13.19
CA PRO A 339 14.64 26.54 12.90
C PRO A 339 13.99 27.18 11.67
N GLU A 340 13.53 28.43 11.83
CA GLU A 340 13.18 29.32 10.72
C GLU A 340 14.40 29.44 9.79
N GLY A 341 14.39 28.72 8.67
CA GLY A 341 15.55 28.80 7.79
C GLY A 341 15.62 27.84 6.61
N ALA A 342 14.52 27.57 5.89
CA ALA A 342 14.58 27.04 4.52
C ALA A 342 13.26 27.19 3.75
N ALA A 343 12.68 28.39 3.72
CA ALA A 343 11.77 28.82 2.65
C ALA A 343 11.61 30.34 2.70
N ALA A 344 12.67 31.07 2.36
CA ALA A 344 12.46 32.40 1.81
C ALA A 344 11.84 32.22 0.42
N THR A 345 10.53 32.41 0.34
CA THR A 345 9.86 32.81 -0.90
C THR A 345 9.07 34.06 -0.58
N ASP A 346 9.14 35.01 -1.51
CA ASP A 346 8.88 36.44 -1.36
C ASP A 346 7.60 36.83 -0.60
N PRO A 347 7.58 38.01 0.06
CA PRO A 347 6.33 38.58 0.55
C PRO A 347 5.49 38.99 -0.66
N VAL A 348 4.45 38.21 -0.95
CA VAL A 348 3.36 38.68 -1.80
C VAL A 348 2.31 39.31 -0.90
N GLU A 349 2.47 40.60 -0.67
CA GLU A 349 1.33 41.50 -0.52
C GLU A 349 0.55 41.46 -1.83
N ASP A 350 -0.41 40.55 -1.95
CA ASP A 350 -1.59 40.76 -2.79
C ASP A 350 -2.76 40.13 -2.04
N ALA A 351 -3.73 40.97 -1.71
CA ALA A 351 -5.01 40.51 -1.19
C ALA A 351 -5.68 39.65 -2.27
N GLU A 352 -5.52 38.33 -2.18
CA GLU A 352 -6.21 37.37 -3.03
C GLU A 352 -7.71 37.69 -2.97
N ILE A 353 -8.30 38.07 -4.11
CA ILE A 353 -9.73 38.38 -4.19
C ILE A 353 -10.46 37.03 -4.10
N VAL A 354 -10.75 36.60 -2.87
CA VAL A 354 -11.54 35.39 -2.63
C VAL A 354 -13.02 35.72 -2.84
N HIS A 355 -13.59 35.24 -3.95
CA HIS A 355 -15.03 35.34 -4.19
C HIS A 355 -15.82 34.48 -3.21
N ASP A 356 -17.09 34.83 -2.97
CA ASP A 356 -17.97 34.11 -2.03
C ASP A 356 -18.10 32.61 -2.38
N VAL A 357 -18.14 32.30 -3.68
CA VAL A 357 -18.09 30.93 -4.20
C VAL A 357 -17.21 30.91 -5.44
N VAL A 358 -16.27 29.96 -5.48
CA VAL A 358 -15.44 29.67 -6.66
C VAL A 358 -15.67 28.21 -7.05
N ARG A 359 -15.79 27.95 -8.36
CA ARG A 359 -15.95 26.60 -8.89
C ARG A 359 -14.75 26.23 -9.75
N HIS A 360 -14.24 25.04 -9.53
CA HIS A 360 -13.15 24.44 -10.31
C HIS A 360 -13.57 23.06 -10.82
N PRO A 361 -13.06 22.61 -11.98
CA PRO A 361 -13.27 21.23 -12.41
C PRO A 361 -12.82 20.25 -11.33
N ALA A 362 -13.58 19.17 -11.12
CA ALA A 362 -13.16 18.13 -10.20
C ALA A 362 -11.77 17.59 -10.59
N THR A 363 -11.02 17.24 -9.57
CA THR A 363 -9.69 16.68 -9.71
C THR A 363 -9.76 15.24 -10.22
N ARG A 364 -8.66 14.76 -10.81
CA ARG A 364 -8.58 13.38 -11.32
C ARG A 364 -8.91 12.35 -10.25
N ASP A 365 -8.45 12.59 -9.03
CA ASP A 365 -8.65 11.67 -7.91
C ASP A 365 -10.09 11.70 -7.39
N VAL A 366 -10.73 12.88 -7.36
CA VAL A 366 -12.17 12.98 -7.03
C VAL A 366 -13.02 12.26 -8.08
N VAL A 367 -12.74 12.43 -9.37
CA VAL A 367 -13.49 11.73 -10.43
C VAL A 367 -13.33 10.21 -10.32
N ARG A 368 -12.12 9.73 -10.03
CA ARG A 368 -11.85 8.29 -9.80
C ARG A 368 -12.60 7.75 -8.58
N LEU A 369 -12.57 8.49 -7.47
CA LEU A 369 -13.25 8.13 -6.23
C LEU A 369 -14.76 7.97 -6.45
N LEU A 370 -15.39 8.97 -7.07
CA LEU A 370 -16.84 8.97 -7.31
C LEU A 370 -17.29 7.84 -8.25
N ARG A 371 -16.46 7.47 -9.23
CA ARG A 371 -16.75 6.31 -10.10
C ARG A 371 -16.62 4.98 -9.34
N ALA A 372 -15.65 4.85 -8.45
CA ALA A 372 -15.52 3.66 -7.59
C ALA A 372 -16.74 3.49 -6.66
N GLU A 373 -17.34 4.59 -6.22
CA GLU A 373 -18.56 4.60 -5.41
C GLU A 373 -19.81 4.11 -6.17
N GLN A 374 -19.92 4.42 -7.47
CA GLN A 374 -21.02 3.93 -8.32
C GLN A 374 -21.10 2.39 -8.44
N HIS A 375 -20.02 1.67 -8.09
CA HIS A 375 -19.96 0.22 -8.14
C HIS A 375 -20.52 -0.50 -6.89
N GLY A 376 -21.32 0.18 -6.06
CA GLY A 376 -22.00 -0.43 -4.92
C GLY A 376 -21.12 -0.60 -3.68
N THR A 377 -20.00 0.13 -3.61
CA THR A 377 -19.14 0.22 -2.44
C THR A 377 -19.89 0.94 -1.31
N PRO A 378 -19.92 0.41 -0.07
CA PRO A 378 -20.55 1.12 1.05
C PRO A 378 -19.93 2.50 1.26
N GLY A 379 -20.73 3.56 1.38
CA GLY A 379 -20.24 4.96 1.48
C GLY A 379 -19.24 5.19 2.62
N VAL A 380 -19.33 4.43 3.73
CA VAL A 380 -18.40 4.51 4.87
C VAL A 380 -16.94 4.23 4.49
N THR A 381 -16.70 3.52 3.38
CA THR A 381 -15.34 3.21 2.90
C THR A 381 -14.59 4.44 2.38
N HIS A 382 -15.30 5.53 2.11
CA HIS A 382 -14.74 6.80 1.65
C HIS A 382 -14.63 7.83 2.78
N HIS A 383 -14.84 7.41 4.03
CA HIS A 383 -14.77 8.27 5.19
C HIS A 383 -13.49 8.01 5.97
N ILE A 384 -12.87 9.07 6.47
CA ILE A 384 -11.69 8.98 7.32
C ILE A 384 -11.87 9.82 8.57
N GLY A 385 -11.45 9.31 9.72
CA GLY A 385 -11.57 10.02 10.98
C GLY A 385 -10.53 9.60 12.01
N LEU A 386 -10.37 10.45 13.02
CA LEU A 386 -9.41 10.35 14.10
C LEU A 386 -10.05 10.79 15.40
N ALA A 387 -9.56 10.22 16.50
CA ALA A 387 -9.85 10.68 17.85
C ALA A 387 -8.56 11.12 18.53
N VAL A 388 -8.55 12.31 19.11
CA VAL A 388 -7.40 12.88 19.81
C VAL A 388 -7.82 13.36 21.20
N ARG A 389 -7.05 13.00 22.21
CA ARG A 389 -7.26 13.48 23.58
C ARG A 389 -6.62 14.85 23.75
N LEU A 390 -7.36 15.80 24.31
CA LEU A 390 -6.82 17.11 24.63
C LEU A 390 -5.99 17.04 25.92
N THR A 391 -4.80 17.64 25.89
CA THR A 391 -3.93 17.74 27.08
C THR A 391 -4.33 18.90 28.00
N ALA A 392 -5.02 19.90 27.45
CA ALA A 392 -5.61 21.01 28.18
C ALA A 392 -7.07 21.17 27.78
N PRO A 393 -7.99 21.35 28.74
CA PRO A 393 -9.41 21.51 28.43
C PRO A 393 -9.66 22.83 27.68
N THR A 394 -10.62 22.81 26.77
CA THR A 394 -11.10 23.97 26.00
C THR A 394 -12.61 24.18 26.19
N THR A 395 -13.13 25.31 25.71
CA THR A 395 -14.57 25.59 25.65
C THR A 395 -15.11 25.38 24.22
N PRO A 396 -16.45 25.19 24.05
CA PRO A 396 -17.07 25.07 22.74
C PRO A 396 -16.76 26.28 21.85
N GLU A 397 -16.82 27.48 22.41
CA GLU A 397 -16.60 28.74 21.69
C GLU A 397 -15.16 28.81 21.18
N ARG A 398 -14.19 28.47 22.03
CA ARG A 398 -12.78 28.51 21.65
C ARG A 398 -12.45 27.49 20.57
N LEU A 399 -13.02 26.28 20.66
CA LEU A 399 -12.82 25.26 19.63
C LEU A 399 -13.47 25.68 18.30
N ALA A 400 -14.68 26.25 18.34
CA ALA A 400 -15.36 26.77 17.16
C ALA A 400 -14.57 27.90 16.48
N GLU A 401 -14.00 28.83 17.25
CA GLU A 401 -13.12 29.89 16.74
C GLU A 401 -11.89 29.32 16.01
N VAL A 402 -11.22 28.33 16.60
CA VAL A 402 -10.03 27.71 16.01
C VAL A 402 -10.39 26.94 14.74
N VAL A 403 -11.49 26.19 14.74
CA VAL A 403 -11.98 25.48 13.55
C VAL A 403 -12.37 26.46 12.44
N ALA A 404 -13.04 27.56 12.77
CA ALA A 404 -13.37 28.60 11.80
C ALA A 404 -12.12 29.26 11.20
N SER A 405 -11.09 29.51 12.02
CA SER A 405 -9.79 30.01 11.54
C SER A 405 -9.09 29.01 10.61
N LEU A 406 -9.15 27.71 10.91
CA LEU A 406 -8.63 26.68 10.01
C LEU A 406 -9.41 26.63 8.70
N ALA A 407 -10.74 26.70 8.74
CA ALA A 407 -11.56 26.73 7.54
C ALA A 407 -11.27 27.97 6.67
N ALA A 408 -10.98 29.12 7.27
CA ALA A 408 -10.55 30.31 6.54
C ALA A 408 -9.25 30.06 5.74
N ARG A 409 -8.27 29.37 6.36
CA ARG A 409 -6.95 29.11 5.75
C ARG A 409 -6.90 27.93 4.78
N HIS A 410 -7.81 26.98 4.93
CA HIS A 410 -7.81 25.73 4.18
C HIS A 410 -9.16 25.55 3.48
N ALA A 411 -9.20 25.82 2.17
CA ALA A 411 -10.40 25.68 1.37
C ALA A 411 -10.96 24.24 1.39
N ALA A 412 -10.12 23.23 1.64
CA ALA A 412 -10.55 21.84 1.83
C ALA A 412 -11.67 21.65 2.88
N LEU A 413 -11.70 22.47 3.94
CA LEU A 413 -12.75 22.39 4.98
C LEU A 413 -14.09 22.97 4.52
N ARG A 414 -14.08 23.75 3.44
CA ARG A 414 -15.22 24.52 2.92
C ARG A 414 -15.54 24.23 1.46
N THR A 415 -15.13 23.04 0.99
CA THR A 415 -15.35 22.55 -0.36
C THR A 415 -16.49 21.52 -0.39
N ALA A 416 -17.37 21.66 -1.38
CA ALA A 416 -18.37 20.67 -1.78
C ALA A 416 -18.05 20.12 -3.18
N ILE A 417 -18.65 18.98 -3.52
CA ILE A 417 -18.61 18.40 -4.86
C ILE A 417 -19.98 18.53 -5.51
N VAL A 418 -20.09 19.38 -6.52
CA VAL A 418 -21.34 19.69 -7.22
C VAL A 418 -21.25 19.30 -8.68
N GLN A 419 -22.40 19.03 -9.31
CA GLN A 419 -22.48 18.86 -10.76
C GLN A 419 -22.93 20.15 -11.43
N ASP A 420 -22.32 20.49 -12.57
CA ASP A 420 -22.82 21.56 -13.43
C ASP A 420 -23.99 21.09 -14.31
N ALA A 421 -24.49 22.00 -15.16
CA ALA A 421 -25.64 21.75 -16.03
C ALA A 421 -25.39 20.64 -17.07
N ASP A 422 -24.13 20.37 -17.39
CA ASP A 422 -23.69 19.35 -18.34
C ASP A 422 -23.35 18.01 -17.65
N GLY A 423 -23.51 17.94 -16.32
CA GLY A 423 -23.27 16.75 -15.50
C GLY A 423 -21.80 16.55 -15.09
N VAL A 424 -20.94 17.53 -15.34
CA VAL A 424 -19.51 17.46 -14.99
C VAL A 424 -19.35 17.80 -13.51
N GLN A 425 -18.57 16.97 -12.81
CA GLN A 425 -18.25 17.18 -11.39
C GLN A 425 -17.31 18.39 -11.21
N GLN A 426 -17.62 19.23 -10.22
CA GLN A 426 -16.91 20.46 -9.89
C GLN A 426 -16.62 20.51 -8.38
N LEU A 427 -15.47 21.04 -8.01
CA LEU A 427 -15.19 21.51 -6.65
C LEU A 427 -15.84 22.89 -6.48
N GLU A 428 -16.81 23.00 -5.57
CA GLU A 428 -17.38 24.28 -5.15
C GLU A 428 -16.73 24.71 -3.83
N VAL A 429 -15.85 25.70 -3.91
CA VAL A 429 -15.14 26.28 -2.76
C VAL A 429 -15.90 27.51 -2.27
N ARG A 430 -16.42 27.46 -1.04
CA ARG A 430 -17.17 28.57 -0.43
C ARG A 430 -16.26 29.40 0.45
N ARG A 431 -16.38 30.73 0.44
CA ARG A 431 -15.58 31.64 1.29
C ARG A 431 -15.85 31.42 2.79
N THR A 432 -17.11 31.23 3.15
CA THR A 432 -17.59 30.98 4.51
C THR A 432 -18.48 29.75 4.53
N LEU A 433 -18.58 29.11 5.69
CA LEU A 433 -19.48 27.99 5.91
C LEU A 433 -20.75 28.44 6.63
N ASP A 434 -21.87 27.83 6.25
CA ASP A 434 -23.15 28.04 6.91
C ASP A 434 -23.28 27.01 8.05
N GLY A 435 -23.35 27.50 9.29
CA GLY A 435 -23.57 26.66 10.49
C GLY A 435 -22.30 26.30 11.27
N ASP A 436 -22.51 25.67 12.43
CA ASP A 436 -21.44 25.26 13.34
C ASP A 436 -20.81 23.94 12.90
N LEU A 437 -19.51 23.97 12.61
CA LEU A 437 -18.71 22.78 12.26
C LEU A 437 -18.49 21.81 13.43
N VAL A 438 -18.68 22.31 14.66
CA VAL A 438 -18.28 21.63 15.89
C VAL A 438 -19.51 21.27 16.70
N ARG A 439 -19.68 19.98 16.96
CA ARG A 439 -20.64 19.46 17.93
C ARG A 439 -19.98 19.36 19.30
N TRP A 440 -20.73 19.73 20.34
CA TRP A 440 -20.35 19.45 21.72
C TRP A 440 -21.26 18.39 22.31
N SER A 441 -20.67 17.42 23.01
CA SER A 441 -21.41 16.35 23.68
C SER A 441 -20.83 16.08 25.06
N ASP A 442 -21.64 16.29 26.11
CA ASP A 442 -21.34 15.80 27.45
C ASP A 442 -21.63 14.30 27.52
N VAL A 443 -20.62 13.49 27.81
CA VAL A 443 -20.70 12.03 27.74
C VAL A 443 -20.32 11.37 29.07
N ALA A 444 -20.80 10.14 29.29
CA ALA A 444 -20.45 9.35 30.46
C ALA A 444 -18.96 8.96 30.47
N GLU A 445 -18.37 8.75 31.65
CA GLU A 445 -16.94 8.40 31.80
C GLU A 445 -16.55 7.11 31.06
N ASP A 446 -17.48 6.17 30.95
CA ASP A 446 -17.30 4.87 30.31
C ASP A 446 -17.64 4.86 28.82
N THR A 447 -17.94 6.03 28.23
CA THR A 447 -18.24 6.15 26.80
C THR A 447 -17.07 5.66 25.96
N ASP A 448 -17.32 4.69 25.08
CA ASP A 448 -16.34 4.19 24.12
C ASP A 448 -16.10 5.21 23.00
N VAL A 449 -14.87 5.69 22.89
CA VAL A 449 -14.47 6.69 21.89
C VAL A 449 -14.52 6.10 20.48
N ASP A 450 -14.25 4.81 20.32
CA ASP A 450 -14.26 4.15 19.02
C ASP A 450 -15.70 4.06 18.50
N GLU A 451 -16.66 3.72 19.36
CA GLU A 451 -18.10 3.76 19.01
C GLU A 451 -18.55 5.17 18.65
N ARG A 452 -18.05 6.21 19.33
CA ARG A 452 -18.37 7.61 19.00
C ARG A 452 -17.80 8.03 17.65
N LEU A 453 -16.57 7.64 17.35
CA LEU A 453 -15.96 7.88 16.04
C LEU A 453 -16.73 7.19 14.93
N CYS A 454 -17.10 5.92 15.12
CA CYS A 454 -17.97 5.20 14.19
C CYS A 454 -19.32 5.93 14.02
N ALA A 455 -19.99 6.30 15.10
CA ALA A 455 -21.28 7.00 15.04
C ALA A 455 -21.20 8.38 14.37
N LEU A 456 -20.06 9.07 14.47
CA LEU A 456 -19.83 10.34 13.79
C LEU A 456 -19.62 10.16 12.28
N MET A 457 -18.93 9.08 11.88
CA MET A 457 -18.53 8.85 10.49
C MET A 457 -19.49 7.97 9.70
N GLU A 458 -20.25 7.06 10.31
CA GLU A 458 -21.12 6.12 9.61
C GLU A 458 -22.24 6.77 8.77
N PRO A 459 -22.89 7.88 9.19
CA PRO A 459 -23.86 8.56 8.36
C PRO A 459 -23.23 9.09 7.05
N PRO A 460 -23.86 8.91 5.88
CA PRO A 460 -23.30 9.37 4.60
C PRO A 460 -23.10 10.88 4.59
N PHE A 461 -22.08 11.37 3.89
CA PHE A 461 -21.96 12.79 3.56
C PHE A 461 -22.82 13.12 2.33
N ASP A 462 -23.50 14.26 2.37
CA ASP A 462 -24.06 14.86 1.17
C ASP A 462 -22.97 15.65 0.46
N LEU A 463 -22.40 15.08 -0.60
CA LEU A 463 -21.28 15.67 -1.33
C LEU A 463 -21.58 17.06 -1.88
N ALA A 464 -22.85 17.37 -2.18
CA ALA A 464 -23.26 18.67 -2.72
C ALA A 464 -23.31 19.79 -1.65
N THR A 465 -23.20 19.43 -0.37
CA THR A 465 -23.37 20.36 0.74
C THR A 465 -22.11 20.41 1.62
N ALA A 466 -21.33 21.49 1.50
CA ALA A 466 -20.22 21.75 2.41
C ALA A 466 -20.73 22.06 3.84
N PRO A 467 -19.99 21.70 4.89
CA PRO A 467 -18.67 21.06 4.87
C PRO A 467 -18.74 19.53 4.73
N LEU A 468 -17.78 18.95 4.01
CA LEU A 468 -17.55 17.50 4.00
C LEU A 468 -16.64 17.04 5.15
N TRP A 469 -16.76 17.72 6.29
CA TRP A 469 -16.02 17.51 7.54
C TRP A 469 -16.99 17.48 8.71
N ARG A 470 -16.65 16.74 9.76
CA ARG A 470 -17.40 16.66 11.03
C ARG A 470 -16.44 16.75 12.20
N PHE A 471 -16.79 17.53 13.20
CA PHE A 471 -16.06 17.65 14.47
C PHE A 471 -17.02 17.44 15.63
N GLU A 472 -16.60 16.64 16.61
CA GLU A 472 -17.33 16.45 17.86
C GLU A 472 -16.35 16.44 19.05
N LEU A 473 -16.52 17.37 19.99
CA LEU A 473 -15.82 17.31 21.27
C LEU A 473 -16.66 16.56 22.30
N LEU A 474 -16.08 15.50 22.81
CA LEU A 474 -16.62 14.69 23.90
C LEU A 474 -16.06 15.22 25.22
N ALA A 475 -16.92 15.75 26.08
CA ALA A 475 -16.56 16.23 27.41
C ALA A 475 -17.05 15.26 28.48
N ARG A 476 -16.13 14.79 29.33
CA ARG A 476 -16.44 13.92 30.47
C ARG A 476 -16.52 14.72 31.77
N SER A 477 -17.28 14.22 32.73
CA SER A 477 -17.44 14.86 34.05
C SER A 477 -16.14 14.95 34.86
N SER A 478 -15.16 14.10 34.56
CA SER A 478 -13.79 14.10 35.08
C SER A 478 -12.92 15.26 34.58
N GLY A 479 -13.39 15.99 33.56
CA GLY A 479 -12.64 17.05 32.87
C GLY A 479 -11.79 16.55 31.71
N GLU A 480 -11.77 15.24 31.44
CA GLU A 480 -11.16 14.69 30.22
C GLU A 480 -11.98 15.12 28.99
N GLN A 481 -11.27 15.57 27.95
CA GLN A 481 -11.88 15.94 26.67
C GLN A 481 -11.21 15.19 25.53
N VAL A 482 -12.03 14.66 24.63
CA VAL A 482 -11.58 13.96 23.42
C VAL A 482 -12.25 14.60 22.21
N LEU A 483 -11.45 15.06 21.25
CA LEU A 483 -11.95 15.55 19.96
C LEU A 483 -11.95 14.40 18.97
N VAL A 484 -13.13 14.13 18.44
CA VAL A 484 -13.36 13.15 17.38
C VAL A 484 -13.72 13.93 16.13
N PHE A 485 -13.01 13.70 15.04
CA PHE A 485 -13.26 14.44 13.80
C PHE A 485 -12.85 13.65 12.57
N GLY A 486 -13.40 14.01 11.44
CA GLY A 486 -13.13 13.33 10.18
C GLY A 486 -13.75 14.03 8.98
N ALA A 487 -13.51 13.45 7.81
CA ALA A 487 -13.91 14.00 6.53
C ALA A 487 -14.25 12.92 5.51
N HIS A 488 -14.85 13.34 4.40
CA HIS A 488 -14.95 12.52 3.20
C HIS A 488 -13.64 12.55 2.40
N HIS A 489 -13.23 11.41 1.82
CA HIS A 489 -12.01 11.28 1.03
C HIS A 489 -11.97 12.16 -0.23
N ALA A 490 -13.12 12.72 -0.63
CA ALA A 490 -13.19 13.66 -1.74
C ALA A 490 -12.51 15.01 -1.45
N VAL A 491 -12.31 15.35 -0.17
CA VAL A 491 -11.72 16.63 0.25
C VAL A 491 -10.52 16.48 1.18
N SER A 492 -10.19 15.26 1.60
CA SER A 492 -9.13 15.04 2.57
C SER A 492 -8.57 13.62 2.56
N ASP A 493 -7.36 13.49 3.06
CA ASP A 493 -6.71 12.23 3.40
C ASP A 493 -6.20 12.24 4.85
N LEU A 494 -5.50 11.19 5.26
CA LEU A 494 -4.97 11.07 6.62
C LEU A 494 -3.91 12.14 6.93
N ALA A 495 -3.06 12.48 5.97
CA ALA A 495 -2.03 13.51 6.14
C ALA A 495 -2.67 14.88 6.39
N SER A 496 -3.73 15.20 5.66
CA SER A 496 -4.52 16.42 5.80
C SER A 496 -5.24 16.47 7.16
N LEU A 497 -5.79 15.35 7.64
CA LEU A 497 -6.36 15.26 8.99
C LEU A 497 -5.30 15.57 10.08
N MET A 498 -4.06 15.12 9.89
CA MET A 498 -2.97 15.41 10.82
C MET A 498 -2.55 16.89 10.79
N LEU A 499 -2.57 17.54 9.62
CA LEU A 499 -2.35 18.98 9.52
C LEU A 499 -3.46 19.76 10.22
N VAL A 500 -4.73 19.32 10.10
CA VAL A 500 -5.85 19.90 10.84
C VAL A 500 -5.67 19.67 12.35
N ALA A 501 -5.28 18.49 12.79
CA ALA A 501 -4.99 18.20 14.21
C ALA A 501 -3.88 19.12 14.76
N HIS A 502 -2.81 19.32 13.99
CA HIS A 502 -1.71 20.21 14.36
C HIS A 502 -2.19 21.67 14.44
N GLY A 503 -2.94 22.13 13.43
CA GLY A 503 -3.53 23.46 13.41
C GLY A 503 -4.49 23.71 14.57
N LEU A 504 -5.29 22.72 14.96
CA LEU A 504 -6.15 22.75 16.13
C LEU A 504 -5.32 22.88 17.41
N GLY A 505 -4.27 22.07 17.57
CA GLY A 505 -3.37 22.14 18.72
C GLY A 505 -2.70 23.51 18.86
N ALA A 506 -2.16 24.06 17.76
CA ALA A 506 -1.53 25.38 17.75
C ALA A 506 -2.53 26.50 18.09
N GLY A 507 -3.72 26.49 17.50
CA GLY A 507 -4.75 27.50 17.77
C GLY A 507 -5.29 27.43 19.20
N LEU A 508 -5.49 26.22 19.74
CA LEU A 508 -5.90 26.03 21.13
C LEU A 508 -4.82 26.45 22.13
N ALA A 509 -3.54 26.30 21.77
CA ALA A 509 -2.41 26.79 22.56
C ALA A 509 -2.19 28.32 22.49
N GLY A 510 -2.98 29.04 21.69
CA GLY A 510 -2.94 30.50 21.59
C GLY A 510 -1.93 31.05 20.59
N ALA A 511 -1.32 30.21 19.74
CA ALA A 511 -0.57 30.70 18.58
C ALA A 511 -1.58 31.28 17.58
N GLU A 512 -1.61 32.61 17.44
CA GLU A 512 -2.59 33.27 16.57
C GLU A 512 -2.38 32.86 15.11
N PRO A 513 -3.38 32.25 14.46
CA PRO A 513 -3.29 31.97 13.04
C PRO A 513 -3.68 33.22 12.23
N THR A 514 -3.00 33.45 11.12
CA THR A 514 -3.34 34.51 10.16
C THR A 514 -4.81 34.40 9.74
N ALA A 515 -5.57 35.49 9.93
CA ALA A 515 -7.03 35.53 9.72
C ALA A 515 -7.45 35.76 8.26
N ALA A 516 -6.51 35.77 7.31
CA ALA A 516 -6.82 35.98 5.90
C ALA A 516 -7.40 34.69 5.29
N VAL A 517 -8.62 34.78 4.77
CA VAL A 517 -9.22 33.71 3.97
C VAL A 517 -8.39 33.53 2.69
N THR A 518 -8.02 32.30 2.36
CA THR A 518 -7.25 31.98 1.14
C THR A 518 -7.69 30.65 0.54
N ASN A 519 -7.61 30.52 -0.79
CA ASN A 519 -7.88 29.27 -1.53
C ASN A 519 -6.59 28.55 -1.95
N ARG A 520 -5.43 28.97 -1.43
CA ARG A 520 -4.10 28.54 -1.86
C ARG A 520 -3.91 27.02 -1.93
N ASP A 521 -4.48 26.27 -0.98
CA ASP A 521 -4.39 24.81 -0.95
C ASP A 521 -5.07 24.16 -2.18
N ILE A 522 -6.27 24.61 -2.53
CA ILE A 522 -6.98 24.14 -3.74
C ILE A 522 -6.27 24.61 -5.01
N ASP A 523 -5.75 25.85 -5.05
CA ASP A 523 -5.02 26.34 -6.22
C ASP A 523 -3.73 25.56 -6.47
N LEU A 524 -2.99 25.23 -5.41
CA LEU A 524 -1.81 24.36 -5.49
C LEU A 524 -2.18 22.94 -5.94
N LEU A 525 -3.29 22.39 -5.44
CA LEU A 525 -3.79 21.08 -5.84
C LEU A 525 -4.14 21.04 -7.35
N LEU A 526 -4.83 22.05 -7.85
CA LEU A 526 -5.18 22.16 -9.27
C LEU A 526 -3.94 22.36 -10.15
N LYS A 527 -2.98 23.16 -9.68
CA LYS A 527 -1.70 23.37 -10.38
C LYS A 527 -0.91 22.07 -10.50
N ALA A 528 -0.85 21.25 -9.45
CA ALA A 528 -0.16 19.97 -9.45
C ALA A 528 -0.73 18.99 -10.49
N GLN A 529 -2.02 19.10 -10.82
CA GLN A 529 -2.69 18.22 -11.78
C GLN A 529 -2.55 18.66 -13.24
N SER A 530 -2.02 19.85 -13.49
CA SER A 530 -1.96 20.44 -14.84
C SER A 530 -0.71 20.01 -15.65
N GLY A 531 0.16 19.16 -15.09
CA GLY A 531 1.38 18.68 -15.75
C GLY A 531 2.43 19.77 -16.05
N PRO A 532 3.68 19.40 -16.41
CA PRO A 532 4.74 20.38 -16.68
C PRO A 532 4.51 21.24 -17.96
N THR A 533 3.63 20.82 -18.86
CA THR A 533 3.45 21.40 -20.20
C THR A 533 2.56 22.65 -20.22
N ALA A 534 1.73 22.87 -19.20
CA ALA A 534 0.82 24.03 -19.12
C ALA A 534 1.54 25.40 -19.05
N GLN A 535 2.85 25.42 -18.75
CA GLN A 535 3.64 26.66 -18.71
C GLN A 535 4.09 27.18 -20.09
N THR A 536 3.87 26.43 -21.17
CA THR A 536 4.40 26.77 -22.51
C THR A 536 3.36 27.31 -23.51
N GLY A 537 2.09 27.39 -23.13
CA GLY A 537 1.04 28.01 -23.96
C GLY A 537 0.68 27.27 -25.25
N ALA A 538 1.16 26.04 -25.46
CA ALA A 538 0.74 25.18 -26.56
C ALA A 538 -0.38 24.23 -26.09
N PRO A 539 -1.51 24.09 -26.82
CA PRO A 539 -2.57 23.17 -26.45
C PRO A 539 -2.05 21.73 -26.62
N SER A 540 -1.99 21.00 -25.52
CA SER A 540 -1.60 19.59 -25.53
C SER A 540 -2.82 18.72 -25.81
N GLN A 541 -2.66 17.66 -26.60
CA GLN A 541 -3.69 16.63 -26.77
C GLN A 541 -3.96 15.80 -25.48
N SER A 542 -3.33 16.13 -24.34
CA SER A 542 -3.45 15.38 -23.08
C SER A 542 -4.38 16.01 -22.03
N ASP A 543 -4.99 17.17 -22.32
CA ASP A 543 -5.78 17.91 -21.31
C ASP A 543 -7.21 17.39 -21.12
N ASP A 544 -7.64 16.40 -21.92
CA ASP A 544 -9.02 15.90 -21.90
C ASP A 544 -9.14 14.45 -21.40
N TRP A 545 -8.35 14.08 -20.38
CA TRP A 545 -8.65 12.87 -19.60
C TRP A 545 -10.10 12.90 -19.09
N ARG A 546 -10.67 14.09 -18.87
CA ARG A 546 -12.07 14.22 -18.46
C ARG A 546 -13.04 13.61 -19.48
N ALA A 547 -12.78 13.70 -20.78
CA ALA A 547 -13.56 13.01 -21.82
C ALA A 547 -13.37 11.48 -21.82
N ASP A 548 -12.20 10.97 -21.46
CA ASP A 548 -11.99 9.51 -21.27
C ASP A 548 -12.78 8.98 -20.06
N PHE A 549 -13.21 9.87 -19.16
CA PHE A 549 -13.96 9.58 -17.94
C PHE A 549 -15.43 10.04 -17.95
N ALA A 550 -15.89 10.77 -18.98
CA ALA A 550 -17.30 11.09 -19.23
C ALA A 550 -18.05 9.86 -19.77
#